data_AF-A0A1E3BB28-F1
#
_entry.id   AF-A0A1E3BB28-F1
#
_cell.length_a   1.000
_cell.length_b   1.000
_cell.length_c   1.000
_cell.angle_alpha   90.00
_cell.angle_beta   90.00
_cell.angle_gamma   90.00
#
_symmetry.space_group_name_H-M   'P 1'
#
loop_
_entity.id
_entity.type
_entity.pdbx_description
1 polymer ?
#
loop_
_entity_poly.entity_id
_entity_poly.type
_entity_poly.pdbx_seq_one_letter_code
_entity_poly.pdbx_strand_id
1 'polypeptide(L)'
;MRTTNVITSDSEDVLSRHLEKTRISNPNPPENDDKTLSVNPFLHLFDIDTPFEWRTKPTELENLVNNLNTTPNRRTWNYLSPENDCLKDAKAFCERFGWSEIIFMNFRRLLCGYQGLPLILLMNPKNDDLTFEEMVNRTPTLFWIKQVLEKLNLTLDNVMVLDMFPFLTNDFLDSLDRKERKARVKESFSLAIELIQKIRPSIVLSCQCFARYTYQYERWGWFTDPLIDVLSSSMSEAKQQRVPKVSIGDHTFHVIKAFHPAKISYEDGQEKQVIDNLLRDIFSKVFSGYGKSKALYKKSLKDKLDATATKLHKIGLKYLDLMSRYERIEPSGPASWAHEVKSDSFSELKRSMLEILISVKKLQEEQL
;
A
#
# COMPACT_ATOMS: atom_id res chain seq x y z
N MET A 1 -51.31 -6.75 10.04
CA MET A 1 -50.15 -6.93 10.92
C MET A 1 -49.00 -6.09 10.36
N ARG A 2 -48.72 -4.94 10.99
CA ARG A 2 -47.61 -4.04 10.64
C ARG A 2 -46.57 -4.16 11.76
N THR A 3 -45.39 -4.66 11.44
CA THR A 3 -44.24 -4.67 12.33
C THR A 3 -43.40 -3.43 12.08
N THR A 4 -43.48 -2.48 13.01
CA THR A 4 -42.56 -1.36 13.15
C THR A 4 -41.25 -1.85 13.76
N ASN A 5 -40.16 -1.79 12.99
CA ASN A 5 -38.82 -1.99 13.53
C ASN A 5 -38.33 -0.68 14.16
N VAL A 6 -38.08 -0.76 15.47
CA VAL A 6 -37.44 0.27 16.28
C VAL A 6 -35.94 0.23 15.97
N ILE A 7 -35.39 1.33 15.46
CA ILE A 7 -33.95 1.56 15.33
C ILE A 7 -33.45 2.04 16.69
N THR A 8 -32.64 1.24 17.38
CA THR A 8 -31.99 1.63 18.63
C THR A 8 -30.73 2.44 18.35
N SER A 9 -30.59 3.58 19.04
CA SER A 9 -29.62 4.66 18.81
C SER A 9 -28.26 4.43 19.49
N ASP A 10 -27.76 3.20 19.53
CA ASP A 10 -26.57 2.86 20.35
C ASP A 10 -25.25 2.85 19.56
N SER A 11 -25.26 3.07 18.24
CA SER A 11 -24.05 3.08 17.40
C SER A 11 -23.43 4.46 17.16
N GLU A 12 -24.18 5.55 17.35
CA GLU A 12 -23.65 6.92 17.18
C GLU A 12 -22.75 7.37 18.35
N ASP A 13 -22.89 6.74 19.52
CA ASP A 13 -22.25 7.20 20.75
C ASP A 13 -20.85 6.60 20.99
N VAL A 14 -20.48 5.56 20.22
CA VAL A 14 -19.14 4.94 20.27
C VAL A 14 -18.13 5.69 19.41
N LEU A 15 -18.56 6.22 18.27
CA LEU A 15 -17.69 6.97 17.34
C LEU A 15 -17.34 8.37 17.86
N SER A 16 -18.28 9.05 18.54
CA SER A 16 -18.05 10.37 19.12
C SER A 16 -17.03 10.35 20.27
N ARG A 17 -17.00 9.27 21.07
CA ARG A 17 -16.05 9.15 22.21
C ARG A 17 -14.62 8.77 21.80
N HIS A 18 -14.39 8.27 20.58
CA HIS A 18 -13.03 7.93 20.10
C HIS A 18 -12.30 9.12 19.46
N LEU A 19 -13.02 10.13 18.94
CA LEU A 19 -12.44 11.30 18.28
C LEU A 19 -11.87 12.35 19.27
N GLU A 20 -12.29 12.30 20.53
CA GLU A 20 -11.95 13.29 21.57
C GLU A 20 -10.50 13.17 22.11
N LYS A 21 -9.73 12.15 21.71
CA LYS A 21 -8.33 11.94 22.14
C LYS A 21 -7.27 12.38 21.13
N THR A 22 -7.65 13.05 20.05
CA THR A 22 -6.71 13.50 19.00
C THR A 22 -5.92 14.73 19.49
N ARG A 23 -4.73 14.52 20.06
CA ARG A 23 -3.77 15.61 20.32
C ARG A 23 -3.03 15.97 19.02
N ILE A 24 -3.46 17.03 18.36
CA ILE A 24 -2.72 17.68 17.27
C ILE A 24 -1.72 18.63 17.94
N SER A 25 -0.42 18.33 17.83
CA SER A 25 0.62 19.30 18.20
C SER A 25 0.94 20.15 16.97
N ASN A 26 0.36 21.35 16.90
CA ASN A 26 0.71 22.35 15.90
C ASN A 26 1.50 23.48 16.61
N PRO A 27 2.64 23.93 16.09
CA PRO A 27 3.26 25.17 16.56
C PRO A 27 2.42 26.37 16.09
N ASN A 28 2.12 27.29 17.01
CA ASN A 28 1.29 28.49 16.76
C ASN A 28 1.81 29.31 15.56
N PRO A 29 0.91 29.82 14.69
CA PRO A 29 1.27 30.89 13.75
C PRO A 29 1.36 32.23 14.51
N PRO A 30 2.19 33.18 14.05
CA PRO A 30 2.26 34.50 14.66
C PRO A 30 0.99 35.30 14.36
N GLU A 31 0.42 35.91 15.40
CA GLU A 31 -0.63 36.92 15.30
C GLU A 31 -0.06 38.18 14.63
N ASN A 32 -0.75 38.67 13.59
CA ASN A 32 -0.69 40.07 13.20
C ASN A 32 -2.06 40.49 12.69
N ASP A 33 -2.69 41.36 13.48
CA ASP A 33 -3.83 42.17 13.07
C ASP A 33 -3.36 43.20 12.05
N ASP A 34 -3.91 43.17 10.83
CA ASP A 34 -4.32 44.43 10.20
C ASP A 34 -5.40 44.25 9.14
N LYS A 35 -6.34 45.18 9.13
CA LYS A 35 -7.55 45.17 8.31
C LYS A 35 -7.32 45.81 6.94
N THR A 36 -7.92 45.16 5.94
CA THR A 36 -8.43 45.71 4.67
C THR A 36 -7.43 46.35 3.71
N LEU A 37 -7.16 45.65 2.60
CA LEU A 37 -7.38 46.16 1.24
C LEU A 37 -7.54 44.97 0.27
N SER A 38 -8.63 45.00 -0.49
CA SER A 38 -8.98 44.07 -1.55
C SER A 38 -7.96 44.18 -2.69
N VAL A 39 -7.01 43.25 -2.75
CA VAL A 39 -6.12 43.04 -3.89
C VAL A 39 -6.03 41.54 -4.14
N ASN A 40 -6.14 41.16 -5.41
CA ASN A 40 -6.20 39.79 -5.91
C ASN A 40 -5.02 38.92 -5.39
N PRO A 41 -5.26 37.82 -4.65
CA PRO A 41 -4.20 37.05 -3.97
C PRO A 41 -3.33 36.18 -4.91
N PHE A 42 -3.54 36.26 -6.23
CA PHE A 42 -2.85 35.43 -7.22
C PHE A 42 -1.71 36.16 -7.97
N LEU A 43 -1.42 37.43 -7.68
CA LEU A 43 -0.40 38.20 -8.41
C LEU A 43 1.03 38.10 -7.85
N HIS A 44 1.25 37.41 -6.72
CA HIS A 44 2.60 37.24 -6.13
C HIS A 44 3.16 35.82 -6.26
N LEU A 45 2.56 34.94 -7.06
CA LEU A 45 3.04 33.55 -7.27
C LEU A 45 4.08 33.40 -8.38
N PHE A 46 4.56 34.51 -8.96
CA PHE A 46 5.51 34.51 -10.07
C PHE A 46 6.77 35.34 -9.79
N ASP A 47 7.40 35.16 -8.63
CA ASP A 47 8.84 35.43 -8.51
C ASP A 47 9.59 34.15 -8.92
N ILE A 48 9.68 33.93 -10.24
CA ILE A 48 10.57 32.96 -10.86
C ILE A 48 11.87 33.70 -11.13
N ASP A 49 12.69 33.99 -10.11
CA ASP A 49 14.05 34.53 -10.31
C ASP A 49 14.95 34.44 -9.06
N THR A 50 14.85 33.36 -8.27
CA THR A 50 15.92 33.03 -7.32
C THR A 50 16.82 31.94 -7.90
N PRO A 51 18.12 32.22 -8.14
CA PRO A 51 19.08 31.23 -8.58
C PRO A 51 19.13 30.06 -7.59
N PHE A 52 19.23 28.85 -8.14
CA PHE A 52 19.32 27.59 -7.41
C PHE A 52 20.69 27.46 -6.72
N GLU A 53 20.97 28.28 -5.71
CA GLU A 53 22.24 28.31 -4.97
C GLU A 53 22.14 27.52 -3.65
N TRP A 54 22.98 26.48 -3.56
CA TRP A 54 23.46 25.75 -2.37
C TRP A 54 22.42 25.26 -1.34
N ARG A 55 21.70 24.16 -1.64
CA ARG A 55 21.10 23.32 -0.58
C ARG A 55 22.19 22.53 0.15
N THR A 56 22.72 23.09 1.23
CA THR A 56 23.69 22.42 2.11
C THR A 56 23.02 21.59 3.22
N LYS A 57 21.71 21.75 3.44
CA LYS A 57 20.95 21.02 4.47
C LYS A 57 19.94 20.05 3.83
N PRO A 58 19.87 18.79 4.30
CA PRO A 58 18.87 17.84 3.82
C PRO A 58 17.44 18.31 4.12
N THR A 59 16.50 18.01 3.24
CA THR A 59 15.06 18.27 3.47
C THR A 59 14.51 17.41 4.61
N GLU A 60 13.33 17.74 5.14
CA GLU A 60 12.63 16.89 6.13
C GLU A 60 12.44 15.46 5.61
N LEU A 61 12.08 15.33 4.33
CA LEU A 61 11.96 14.05 3.64
C LEU A 61 13.29 13.29 3.59
N GLU A 62 14.38 13.96 3.22
CA GLU A 62 15.71 13.33 3.16
C GLU A 62 16.17 12.87 4.54
N ASN A 63 15.94 13.68 5.58
CA ASN A 63 16.23 13.29 6.96
C ASN A 63 15.43 12.06 7.39
N LEU A 64 14.12 12.02 7.11
CA LEU A 64 13.28 10.87 7.43
C LEU A 64 13.78 9.61 6.71
N VAL A 65 14.00 9.69 5.39
CA VAL A 65 14.45 8.57 4.56
C VAL A 65 15.82 8.06 5.00
N ASN A 66 16.75 8.97 5.32
CA ASN A 66 18.09 8.60 5.81
C ASN A 66 17.99 7.86 7.15
N ASN A 67 17.19 8.36 8.09
CA ASN A 67 16.98 7.70 9.38
C ASN A 67 16.39 6.29 9.21
N LEU A 68 15.41 6.12 8.32
CA LEU A 68 14.81 4.82 8.01
C LEU A 68 15.77 3.84 7.33
N ASN A 69 16.77 4.33 6.60
CA ASN A 69 17.78 3.50 5.95
C ASN A 69 18.92 3.11 6.90
N THR A 70 19.18 3.89 7.95
CA THR A 70 20.27 3.62 8.91
C THR A 70 19.92 2.62 10.01
N THR A 71 18.65 2.33 10.26
CA THR A 71 18.23 1.34 11.26
C THR A 71 18.32 -0.08 10.70
N PRO A 72 19.20 -0.97 11.22
CA PRO A 72 19.44 -2.30 10.65
C PRO A 72 18.28 -3.31 10.79
N ASN A 73 17.16 -2.91 11.41
CA ASN A 73 15.97 -3.70 11.69
C ASN A 73 14.80 -2.71 11.61
N ARG A 74 13.68 -2.89 10.92
CA ARG A 74 12.92 -4.07 10.50
C ARG A 74 12.10 -3.59 9.31
N ARG A 75 12.54 -3.82 8.06
CA ARG A 75 11.57 -3.83 6.94
C ARG A 75 10.85 -5.16 7.05
N THR A 76 9.83 -5.22 7.90
CA THR A 76 8.97 -6.40 7.97
C THR A 76 8.25 -6.50 6.64
N TRP A 77 8.62 -7.51 5.86
CA TRP A 77 7.90 -7.94 4.66
C TRP A 77 6.63 -8.70 5.06
N ASN A 78 5.88 -8.15 6.02
CA ASN A 78 4.58 -8.66 6.42
C ASN A 78 3.58 -8.16 5.38
N TYR A 79 3.04 -9.10 4.62
CA TYR A 79 2.07 -8.82 3.59
C TYR A 79 0.67 -8.79 4.19
N LEU A 80 -0.07 -7.72 3.97
CA LEU A 80 -1.49 -7.63 4.29
C LEU A 80 -2.27 -8.48 3.28
N SER A 81 -2.72 -9.66 3.71
CA SER A 81 -3.46 -10.61 2.87
C SER A 81 -4.87 -10.12 2.54
N PRO A 82 -5.46 -10.49 1.39
CA PRO A 82 -6.86 -10.20 1.08
C PRO A 82 -7.87 -10.81 2.06
N GLU A 83 -7.47 -11.79 2.86
CA GLU A 83 -8.26 -12.43 3.92
C GLU A 83 -8.12 -11.72 5.27
N ASN A 84 -7.36 -10.61 5.36
CA ASN A 84 -7.14 -9.92 6.62
C ASN A 84 -8.45 -9.38 7.20
N ASP A 85 -8.65 -9.59 8.51
CA ASP A 85 -9.85 -9.18 9.23
C ASP A 85 -10.15 -7.68 9.13
N CYS A 86 -9.14 -6.82 8.93
CA CYS A 86 -9.35 -5.38 8.80
C CYS A 86 -10.23 -5.01 7.59
N LEU A 87 -10.32 -5.89 6.58
CA LEU A 87 -11.12 -5.69 5.37
C LEU A 87 -12.59 -6.05 5.54
N LYS A 88 -12.97 -6.72 6.63
CA LYS A 88 -14.37 -7.15 6.88
C LYS A 88 -15.32 -5.95 6.95
N ASP A 89 -14.90 -4.88 7.62
CA ASP A 89 -15.72 -3.67 7.75
C ASP A 89 -15.84 -2.92 6.42
N ALA A 90 -14.79 -2.90 5.61
CA ALA A 90 -14.84 -2.35 4.26
C ALA A 90 -15.76 -3.16 3.35
N LYS A 91 -15.77 -4.49 3.49
CA LYS A 91 -16.72 -5.36 2.77
C LYS A 91 -18.16 -5.08 3.18
N ALA A 92 -18.44 -5.06 4.48
CA ALA A 92 -19.77 -4.79 5.00
C ALA A 92 -20.25 -3.38 4.65
N PHE A 93 -19.34 -2.40 4.62
CA PHE A 93 -19.62 -1.05 4.11
C PHE A 93 -20.02 -1.11 2.63
N CYS A 94 -19.27 -1.83 1.80
CA CYS A 94 -19.55 -1.96 0.37
C CYS A 94 -20.92 -2.63 0.10
N GLU A 95 -21.21 -3.72 0.80
CA GLU A 95 -22.48 -4.47 0.68
C GLU A 95 -23.68 -3.62 1.13
N ARG A 96 -23.54 -2.83 2.20
CA ARG A 96 -24.61 -1.96 2.73
C ARG A 96 -25.12 -0.95 1.69
N PHE A 97 -24.27 -0.51 0.78
CA PHE A 97 -24.63 0.46 -0.27
C PHE A 97 -24.94 -0.19 -1.63
N GLY A 98 -24.92 -1.52 -1.72
CA GLY A 98 -25.24 -2.24 -2.94
C GLY A 98 -24.24 -2.02 -4.08
N TRP A 99 -22.99 -1.66 -3.78
CA TRP A 99 -21.94 -1.60 -4.79
C TRP A 99 -21.55 -3.01 -5.25
N SER A 100 -21.06 -3.10 -6.49
CA SER A 100 -20.70 -4.39 -7.08
C SER A 100 -19.52 -5.04 -6.34
N GLU A 101 -19.47 -6.38 -6.34
CA GLU A 101 -18.35 -7.11 -5.73
C GLU A 101 -17.02 -6.72 -6.38
N ILE A 102 -17.01 -6.37 -7.67
CA ILE A 102 -15.80 -5.94 -8.40
C ILE A 102 -15.17 -4.70 -7.75
N ILE A 103 -15.98 -3.72 -7.34
CA ILE A 103 -15.51 -2.52 -6.64
C ILE A 103 -14.78 -2.90 -5.35
N PHE A 104 -15.36 -3.79 -4.55
CA PHE A 104 -14.70 -4.29 -3.33
C PHE A 104 -13.44 -5.09 -3.64
N MET A 105 -13.43 -5.94 -4.67
CA MET A 105 -12.25 -6.71 -5.08
C MET A 105 -11.08 -5.79 -5.48
N ASN A 106 -11.37 -4.71 -6.22
CA ASN A 106 -10.39 -3.73 -6.64
C ASN A 106 -9.83 -2.95 -5.44
N PHE A 107 -10.71 -2.45 -4.58
CA PHE A 107 -10.33 -1.80 -3.32
C PHE A 107 -9.45 -2.70 -2.45
N ARG A 108 -9.86 -3.97 -2.27
CA ARG A 108 -9.13 -4.97 -1.53
C ARG A 108 -7.73 -5.19 -2.11
N ARG A 109 -7.62 -5.35 -3.43
CA ARG A 109 -6.33 -5.58 -4.09
C ARG A 109 -5.40 -4.37 -3.96
N LEU A 110 -5.94 -3.15 -4.06
CA LEU A 110 -5.18 -1.92 -3.82
C LEU A 110 -4.69 -1.82 -2.37
N LEU A 111 -5.50 -2.22 -1.39
CA LEU A 111 -5.14 -2.11 0.02
C LEU A 111 -4.18 -3.21 0.49
N CYS A 112 -4.11 -4.34 -0.22
CA CYS A 112 -3.12 -5.39 0.02
C CYS A 112 -1.71 -4.91 -0.33
N GLY A 113 -0.71 -5.33 0.45
CA GLY A 113 0.67 -4.91 0.23
C GLY A 113 1.54 -5.15 1.45
N TYR A 114 2.82 -4.79 1.36
CA TYR A 114 3.74 -4.95 2.48
C TYR A 114 3.59 -3.81 3.48
N GLN A 115 3.24 -4.13 4.73
CA GLN A 115 3.02 -3.14 5.80
C GLN A 115 4.27 -2.32 6.16
N GLY A 116 5.46 -2.84 5.84
CA GLY A 116 6.71 -2.11 6.01
C GLY A 116 6.96 -1.02 4.97
N LEU A 117 6.18 -0.97 3.88
CA LEU A 117 6.29 0.05 2.84
C LEU A 117 5.35 1.24 3.15
N PRO A 118 5.68 2.45 2.65
CA PRO A 118 4.80 3.60 2.72
C PRO A 118 3.43 3.30 2.09
N LEU A 119 2.36 3.62 2.81
CA LEU A 119 0.99 3.58 2.28
C LEU A 119 0.78 4.80 1.38
N ILE A 120 0.23 4.62 0.19
CA ILE A 120 -0.13 5.72 -0.71
C ILE A 120 -1.59 6.11 -0.43
N LEU A 121 -1.81 7.37 -0.09
CA LEU A 121 -3.15 7.91 0.15
C LEU A 121 -3.60 8.71 -1.07
N LEU A 122 -4.74 8.32 -1.64
CA LEU A 122 -5.41 8.98 -2.77
C LEU A 122 -6.73 9.60 -2.32
N MET A 123 -7.38 10.36 -3.19
CA MET A 123 -8.64 11.04 -2.84
C MET A 123 -9.83 10.10 -3.00
N ASN A 124 -9.95 9.43 -4.15
CA ASN A 124 -11.12 8.64 -4.49
C ASN A 124 -10.83 7.71 -5.68
N PRO A 125 -11.49 6.54 -5.75
CA PRO A 125 -11.43 5.71 -6.94
C PRO A 125 -12.12 6.36 -8.14
N LYS A 126 -11.69 5.93 -9.33
CA LYS A 126 -12.36 6.10 -10.62
C LYS A 126 -12.30 4.78 -11.37
N ASN A 127 -13.34 4.46 -12.14
CA ASN A 127 -13.41 3.23 -12.95
C ASN A 127 -13.29 1.93 -12.10
N ASP A 128 -13.74 1.97 -10.86
CA ASP A 128 -13.67 0.87 -9.88
C ASP A 128 -14.61 -0.28 -10.20
N ASP A 129 -15.58 -0.06 -11.09
CA ASP A 129 -16.48 -1.06 -11.66
C ASP A 129 -15.82 -1.94 -12.73
N LEU A 130 -14.65 -1.57 -13.25
CA LEU A 130 -13.91 -2.33 -14.25
C LEU A 130 -13.07 -3.47 -13.63
N THR A 131 -12.53 -4.36 -14.46
CA THR A 131 -11.47 -5.28 -13.99
C THR A 131 -10.27 -4.49 -13.48
N PHE A 132 -9.48 -5.08 -12.56
CA PHE A 132 -8.37 -4.36 -11.94
C PHE A 132 -7.36 -3.82 -12.98
N GLU A 133 -7.02 -4.63 -13.96
CA GLU A 133 -6.09 -4.28 -15.03
C GLU A 133 -6.64 -3.12 -15.88
N GLU A 134 -7.93 -3.13 -16.20
CA GLU A 134 -8.59 -2.05 -16.92
C GLU A 134 -8.69 -0.78 -16.08
N MET A 135 -9.07 -0.89 -14.81
CA MET A 135 -9.12 0.21 -13.85
C MET A 135 -7.75 0.91 -13.78
N VAL A 136 -6.66 0.15 -13.62
CA VAL A 136 -5.29 0.68 -13.56
C VAL A 136 -4.91 1.35 -14.88
N ASN A 137 -5.18 0.73 -16.03
CA ASN A 137 -4.81 1.28 -17.33
C ASN A 137 -5.63 2.51 -17.74
N ARG A 138 -6.90 2.60 -17.31
CA ARG A 138 -7.80 3.71 -17.64
C ARG A 138 -7.78 4.85 -16.62
N THR A 139 -7.13 4.65 -15.47
CA THR A 139 -6.98 5.68 -14.44
C THR A 139 -5.58 6.27 -14.52
N PRO A 140 -5.39 7.50 -15.06
CA PRO A 140 -4.07 8.09 -15.26
C PRO A 140 -3.21 8.11 -13.99
N THR A 141 -3.84 8.30 -12.83
CA THR A 141 -3.18 8.24 -11.52
C THR A 141 -2.56 6.88 -11.23
N LEU A 142 -3.35 5.80 -11.30
CA LEU A 142 -2.88 4.45 -11.00
C LEU A 142 -1.86 3.98 -12.05
N PHE A 143 -2.10 4.30 -13.32
CA PHE A 143 -1.17 4.00 -14.40
C PHE A 143 0.19 4.66 -14.17
N TRP A 144 0.21 5.95 -13.82
CA TRP A 144 1.44 6.67 -13.52
C TRP A 144 2.17 6.08 -12.31
N ILE A 145 1.44 5.79 -11.22
CA ILE A 145 2.02 5.18 -10.01
C ILE A 145 2.65 3.83 -10.35
N LYS A 146 1.94 2.97 -11.11
CA LYS A 146 2.45 1.69 -11.59
C LYS A 146 3.79 1.86 -12.32
N GLN A 147 3.85 2.74 -13.32
CA GLN A 147 5.06 2.98 -14.10
C GLN A 147 6.24 3.47 -13.26
N VAL A 148 5.97 4.29 -12.24
CA VAL A 148 7.02 4.79 -11.35
C VAL A 148 7.53 3.70 -10.42
N LEU A 149 6.64 2.91 -9.83
CA LEU A 149 7.01 1.79 -8.96
C LEU A 149 7.80 0.72 -9.71
N GLU A 150 7.42 0.40 -10.95
CA GLU A 150 8.11 -0.57 -11.80
C GLU A 150 9.57 -0.18 -12.03
N LYS A 151 9.84 1.10 -12.30
CA LYS A 151 11.21 1.64 -12.40
C LYS A 151 12.01 1.51 -11.10
N LEU A 152 11.33 1.34 -9.98
CA LEU A 152 11.91 1.14 -8.65
C LEU A 152 11.90 -0.34 -8.21
N ASN A 153 11.64 -1.29 -9.12
CA ASN A 153 11.53 -2.73 -8.82
C ASN A 153 10.39 -3.09 -7.85
N LEU A 154 9.35 -2.27 -7.81
CA LEU A 154 8.12 -2.49 -7.06
C LEU A 154 6.94 -2.61 -8.03
N THR A 155 5.84 -3.19 -7.56
CA THR A 155 4.56 -3.27 -8.26
C THR A 155 3.47 -2.68 -7.39
N LEU A 156 2.30 -2.41 -7.97
CA LEU A 156 1.12 -2.00 -7.20
C LEU A 156 0.78 -3.04 -6.13
N ASP A 157 0.88 -4.34 -6.42
CA ASP A 157 0.65 -5.40 -5.42
C ASP A 157 1.71 -5.44 -4.29
N ASN A 158 2.70 -4.54 -4.27
CA ASN A 158 3.66 -4.44 -3.16
C ASN A 158 3.34 -3.32 -2.19
N VAL A 159 2.63 -2.30 -2.63
CA VAL A 159 2.35 -1.09 -1.87
C VAL A 159 0.86 -1.04 -1.56
N MET A 160 0.52 -0.65 -0.34
CA MET A 160 -0.88 -0.42 0.00
C MET A 160 -1.29 0.94 -0.57
N VAL A 161 -2.39 0.98 -1.30
CA VAL A 161 -3.05 2.19 -1.78
C VAL A 161 -4.41 2.27 -1.10
N LEU A 162 -4.67 3.39 -0.45
CA LEU A 162 -5.93 3.67 0.22
C LEU A 162 -6.50 4.97 -0.32
N ASP A 163 -7.79 4.99 -0.63
CA ASP A 163 -8.51 6.23 -0.87
C ASP A 163 -8.96 6.85 0.45
N MET A 164 -8.88 8.18 0.54
CA MET A 164 -9.36 8.94 1.68
C MET A 164 -10.88 8.85 1.83
N PHE A 165 -11.59 8.68 0.72
CA PHE A 165 -13.02 8.45 0.68
C PHE A 165 -13.31 7.14 -0.08
N PRO A 166 -13.07 5.96 0.51
CA PRO A 166 -13.32 4.68 -0.13
C PRO A 166 -14.74 4.58 -0.70
N PHE A 167 -14.85 4.03 -1.91
CA PHE A 167 -16.09 3.69 -2.62
C PHE A 167 -17.00 4.85 -3.06
N LEU A 168 -16.72 6.09 -2.67
CA LEU A 168 -17.64 7.20 -2.97
C LEU A 168 -17.47 7.70 -4.40
N THR A 169 -18.29 7.23 -5.34
CA THR A 169 -18.27 7.77 -6.71
C THR A 169 -19.00 9.11 -6.80
N ASN A 170 -18.66 9.91 -7.83
CA ASN A 170 -19.38 11.16 -8.10
C ASN A 170 -20.87 10.88 -8.36
N ASP A 171 -21.19 9.83 -9.12
CA ASP A 171 -22.56 9.47 -9.48
C ASP A 171 -23.37 9.07 -8.25
N PHE A 172 -22.75 8.33 -7.31
CA PHE A 172 -23.37 8.01 -6.03
C PHE A 172 -23.67 9.28 -5.23
N LEU A 173 -22.71 10.21 -5.11
CA LEU A 173 -22.93 11.47 -4.40
C LEU A 173 -24.00 12.35 -5.07
N ASP A 174 -24.01 12.40 -6.41
CA ASP A 174 -24.97 13.19 -7.17
C ASP A 174 -26.41 12.65 -7.05
N SER A 175 -26.58 11.36 -6.70
CA SER A 175 -27.89 10.74 -6.43
C SER A 175 -28.48 11.08 -5.05
N LEU A 176 -27.69 11.66 -4.15
CA LEU A 176 -28.06 11.91 -2.76
C LEU A 176 -28.40 13.39 -2.51
N ASP A 177 -29.28 13.63 -1.53
CA ASP A 177 -29.50 14.98 -1.05
C ASP A 177 -28.27 15.54 -0.30
N ARG A 178 -28.26 16.84 0.01
CA ARG A 178 -27.11 17.50 0.66
C ARG A 178 -26.80 16.93 2.05
N LYS A 179 -27.82 16.57 2.83
CA LYS A 179 -27.65 16.04 4.20
C LYS A 179 -27.11 14.62 4.14
N GLU A 180 -27.65 13.81 3.24
CA GLU A 180 -27.19 12.44 2.99
C GLU A 180 -25.76 12.42 2.46
N ARG A 181 -25.41 13.25 1.47
CA ARG A 181 -24.03 13.40 0.98
C ARG A 181 -23.04 13.64 2.11
N LYS A 182 -23.32 14.62 2.97
CA LYS A 182 -22.46 14.93 4.12
C LYS A 182 -22.30 13.74 5.06
N ALA A 183 -23.39 13.02 5.33
CA ALA A 183 -23.34 11.82 6.16
C ALA A 183 -22.47 10.72 5.53
N ARG A 184 -22.63 10.46 4.22
CA ARG A 184 -21.85 9.41 3.51
C ARG A 184 -20.37 9.75 3.39
N VAL A 185 -20.05 11.01 3.12
CA VAL A 185 -18.66 11.49 3.09
C VAL A 185 -17.99 11.31 4.45
N LYS A 186 -18.68 11.65 5.54
CA LYS A 186 -18.19 11.40 6.90
C LYS A 186 -18.00 9.90 7.16
N GLU A 187 -18.97 9.07 6.79
CA GLU A 187 -18.94 7.61 7.00
C GLU A 187 -17.76 6.96 6.26
N SER A 188 -17.56 7.33 4.99
CA SER A 188 -16.45 6.85 4.16
C SER A 188 -15.09 7.33 4.69
N PHE A 189 -14.98 8.59 5.13
CA PHE A 189 -13.76 9.08 5.75
C PHE A 189 -13.43 8.33 7.04
N SER A 190 -14.43 8.09 7.91
CA SER A 190 -14.24 7.28 9.12
C SER A 190 -13.70 5.88 8.80
N LEU A 191 -14.20 5.23 7.74
CA LEU A 191 -13.68 3.93 7.29
C LEU A 191 -12.19 4.02 6.92
N ALA A 192 -11.76 5.06 6.20
CA ALA A 192 -10.34 5.25 5.88
C ALA A 192 -9.48 5.42 7.14
N ILE A 193 -9.96 6.19 8.12
CA ILE A 193 -9.27 6.39 9.40
C ILE A 193 -9.16 5.08 10.20
N GLU A 194 -10.24 4.31 10.29
CA GLU A 194 -10.25 3.00 10.96
C GLU A 194 -9.28 2.03 10.29
N LEU A 195 -9.21 2.01 8.96
CA LEU A 195 -8.24 1.20 8.23
C LEU A 195 -6.80 1.64 8.52
N ILE A 196 -6.51 2.95 8.57
CA ILE A 196 -5.19 3.46 8.97
C ILE A 196 -4.84 3.02 10.40
N GLN A 197 -5.80 3.07 11.34
CA GLN A 197 -5.60 2.61 12.72
C GLN A 197 -5.33 1.12 12.84
N LYS A 198 -5.97 0.29 12.00
CA LYS A 198 -5.77 -1.17 11.97
C LYS A 198 -4.47 -1.57 11.27
N ILE A 199 -4.17 -0.94 10.13
CA ILE A 199 -2.98 -1.22 9.32
C ILE A 199 -1.71 -0.70 10.01
N ARG A 200 -1.83 0.43 10.74
CA ARG A 200 -0.74 1.11 11.46
C ARG A 200 0.48 1.41 10.58
N PRO A 201 0.31 2.08 9.42
CA PRO A 201 1.43 2.41 8.56
C PRO A 201 2.39 3.36 9.30
N SER A 202 3.70 3.17 9.15
CA SER A 202 4.69 4.10 9.73
C SER A 202 4.81 5.39 8.90
N ILE A 203 4.47 5.30 7.61
CA ILE A 203 4.58 6.38 6.63
C ILE A 203 3.35 6.32 5.72
N VAL A 204 2.77 7.49 5.48
CA VAL A 204 1.71 7.72 4.49
C VAL A 204 2.25 8.74 3.48
N LEU A 205 2.27 8.38 2.20
CA LEU A 205 2.54 9.31 1.11
C LEU A 205 1.21 9.88 0.63
N SER A 206 0.94 11.15 0.94
CA SER A 206 -0.30 11.81 0.55
C SER A 206 -0.22 12.35 -0.88
N CYS A 207 -0.86 11.63 -1.80
CA CYS A 207 -0.99 11.96 -3.22
C CYS A 207 -2.37 12.55 -3.51
N GLN A 208 -2.93 13.31 -2.58
CA GLN A 208 -4.20 14.01 -2.79
C GLN A 208 -4.06 15.47 -2.40
N CYS A 209 -4.70 16.33 -3.18
CA CYS A 209 -4.73 17.77 -2.94
C CYS A 209 -6.16 18.22 -2.63
N PHE A 210 -6.66 17.89 -1.44
CA PHE A 210 -7.93 18.41 -0.95
C PHE A 210 -7.73 19.85 -0.49
N ALA A 211 -7.87 20.79 -1.41
CA ALA A 211 -7.87 22.19 -1.05
C ALA A 211 -9.21 22.53 -0.40
N ARG A 212 -9.15 22.97 0.87
CA ARG A 212 -10.20 23.65 1.64
C ARG A 212 -10.85 24.85 0.92
N TYR A 213 -10.62 25.12 -0.36
CA TYR A 213 -11.15 26.31 -1.02
C TYR A 213 -11.59 26.10 -2.48
N THR A 214 -11.50 24.89 -3.04
CA THR A 214 -11.73 24.71 -4.48
C THR A 214 -12.93 23.81 -4.80
N TYR A 215 -13.97 24.43 -5.40
CA TYR A 215 -14.97 23.94 -6.38
C TYR A 215 -15.70 22.59 -6.20
N GLN A 216 -15.30 21.71 -5.29
CA GLN A 216 -15.94 20.41 -5.02
C GLN A 216 -16.90 20.46 -3.81
N TYR A 217 -17.08 21.65 -3.26
CA TYR A 217 -17.89 21.92 -2.06
C TYR A 217 -19.36 21.52 -2.16
N GLU A 218 -19.95 21.66 -3.34
CA GLU A 218 -21.36 21.31 -3.51
C GLU A 218 -21.55 19.80 -3.62
N ARG A 219 -20.68 19.11 -4.38
CA ARG A 219 -20.80 17.66 -4.59
C ARG A 219 -20.49 16.86 -3.34
N TRP A 220 -19.36 17.13 -2.68
CA TRP A 220 -18.92 16.35 -1.52
C TRP A 220 -19.59 16.78 -0.21
N GLY A 221 -20.44 17.81 -0.27
CA GLY A 221 -21.04 18.40 0.91
C GLY A 221 -20.00 19.11 1.78
N TRP A 222 -20.49 19.98 2.67
CA TRP A 222 -19.60 20.67 3.60
C TRP A 222 -19.21 19.72 4.74
N PHE A 223 -18.04 19.10 4.60
CA PHE A 223 -17.42 18.24 5.60
C PHE A 223 -16.09 18.84 6.05
N THR A 224 -15.92 18.95 7.36
CA THR A 224 -14.69 19.44 7.99
C THR A 224 -14.26 18.46 9.05
N ASP A 225 -13.03 18.01 8.97
CA ASP A 225 -12.38 17.19 9.98
C ASP A 225 -10.90 17.61 10.03
N PRO A 226 -10.32 17.90 11.21
CA PRO A 226 -8.92 18.30 11.32
C PRO A 226 -7.92 17.30 10.72
N LEU A 227 -8.25 15.99 10.71
CA LEU A 227 -7.39 14.97 10.11
C LEU A 227 -7.34 15.10 8.60
N ILE A 228 -8.37 15.64 7.94
CA ILE A 228 -8.31 15.88 6.50
C ILE A 228 -7.17 16.83 6.19
N ASP A 229 -7.02 17.95 6.90
CA ASP A 229 -5.97 18.93 6.60
C ASP A 229 -4.57 18.32 6.73
N VAL A 230 -4.40 17.50 7.77
CA VAL A 230 -3.12 16.89 8.09
C VAL A 230 -2.79 15.75 7.13
N LEU A 231 -3.80 15.01 6.66
CA LEU A 231 -3.65 13.93 5.68
C LEU A 231 -3.64 14.45 4.23
N SER A 232 -4.14 15.65 3.97
CA SER A 232 -4.15 16.27 2.65
C SER A 232 -2.87 16.96 2.30
N SER A 233 -2.66 17.21 1.03
CA SER A 233 -1.46 17.86 0.55
C SER A 233 -1.76 19.03 -0.36
N SER A 234 -0.71 19.72 -0.76
CA SER A 234 -0.76 20.81 -1.71
C SER A 234 0.53 20.85 -2.53
N MET A 235 0.49 21.51 -3.68
CA MET A 235 1.68 21.72 -4.50
C MET A 235 2.79 22.44 -3.73
N SER A 236 2.43 23.40 -2.87
CA SER A 236 3.39 24.14 -2.04
C SER A 236 4.09 23.22 -1.04
N GLU A 237 3.33 22.41 -0.30
CA GLU A 237 3.91 21.47 0.67
C GLU A 237 4.75 20.37 0.00
N ALA A 238 4.35 19.91 -1.18
CA ALA A 238 5.11 18.95 -1.96
C ALA A 238 6.44 19.53 -2.46
N LYS A 239 6.45 20.76 -2.97
CA LYS A 239 7.68 21.48 -3.36
C LYS A 239 8.64 21.65 -2.17
N GLN A 240 8.09 21.90 -0.98
CA GLN A 240 8.83 21.99 0.27
C GLN A 240 9.22 20.61 0.86
N GLN A 241 8.70 19.50 0.29
CA GLN A 241 8.89 18.13 0.77
C GLN A 241 8.58 18.00 2.28
N ARG A 242 7.48 18.62 2.74
CA ARG A 242 7.09 18.61 4.16
C ARG A 242 6.69 17.21 4.62
N VAL A 243 7.03 16.91 5.87
CA VAL A 243 6.75 15.60 6.48
C VAL A 243 6.20 15.73 7.92
N PRO A 244 4.95 16.21 8.09
CA PRO A 244 4.34 16.27 9.40
C PRO A 244 4.21 14.89 10.07
N LYS A 245 4.33 14.91 11.40
CA LYS A 245 4.07 13.76 12.26
C LYS A 245 2.62 13.81 12.74
N VAL A 246 1.91 12.70 12.59
CA VAL A 246 0.45 12.61 12.79
C VAL A 246 0.16 11.49 13.76
N SER A 247 -0.76 11.74 14.70
CA SER A 247 -1.19 10.72 15.66
C SER A 247 -2.69 10.49 15.54
N ILE A 248 -3.09 9.23 15.44
CA ILE A 248 -4.48 8.78 15.43
C ILE A 248 -4.60 7.69 16.49
N GLY A 249 -5.32 7.98 17.58
CA GLY A 249 -5.33 7.11 18.76
C GLY A 249 -3.94 7.02 19.40
N ASP A 250 -3.43 5.80 19.58
CA ASP A 250 -2.10 5.50 20.13
C ASP A 250 -1.04 5.28 19.04
N HIS A 251 -1.40 5.46 17.77
CA HIS A 251 -0.50 5.24 16.64
C HIS A 251 0.02 6.56 16.10
N THR A 252 1.32 6.64 15.88
CA THR A 252 1.97 7.82 15.30
C THR A 252 2.74 7.45 14.04
N PHE A 253 2.60 8.26 13.01
CA PHE A 253 3.20 8.05 11.70
C PHE A 253 3.58 9.37 11.03
N HIS A 254 4.32 9.28 9.95
CA HIS A 254 4.73 10.44 9.15
C HIS A 254 3.87 10.55 7.90
N VAL A 255 3.39 11.74 7.58
CA VAL A 255 2.70 12.03 6.31
C VAL A 255 3.64 12.79 5.42
N ILE A 256 4.06 12.19 4.32
CA ILE A 256 4.88 12.85 3.29
C ILE A 256 3.93 13.54 2.33
N LYS A 257 4.09 14.87 2.20
CA LYS A 257 3.26 15.70 1.34
C LYS A 257 3.72 15.57 -0.11
N ALA A 258 2.82 15.08 -0.98
CA ALA A 258 3.02 15.03 -2.42
C ALA A 258 1.84 15.72 -3.13
N PHE A 259 1.50 15.34 -4.35
CA PHE A 259 0.31 15.85 -5.01
C PHE A 259 -0.28 14.79 -5.93
N HIS A 260 -1.53 15.02 -6.32
CA HIS A 260 -2.26 14.06 -7.13
C HIS A 260 -1.65 13.94 -8.54
N PRO A 261 -1.24 12.73 -9.00
CA PRO A 261 -0.58 12.55 -10.29
C PRO A 261 -1.39 13.08 -11.49
N ALA A 262 -2.72 13.07 -11.43
CA ALA A 262 -3.53 13.65 -12.51
C ALA A 262 -3.25 15.14 -12.77
N LYS A 263 -2.62 15.88 -11.84
CA LYS A 263 -2.16 17.25 -12.09
C LYS A 263 -1.23 17.32 -13.31
N ILE A 264 -0.39 16.30 -13.52
CA ILE A 264 0.53 16.21 -14.66
C ILE A 264 -0.22 16.19 -16.00
N SER A 265 -1.45 15.67 -16.03
CA SER A 265 -2.28 15.62 -17.25
C SER A 265 -2.94 16.95 -17.59
N TYR A 266 -2.99 17.91 -16.65
CA TYR A 266 -3.58 19.23 -16.86
C TYR A 266 -2.55 20.30 -17.28
N GLU A 267 -1.29 19.91 -17.45
CA GLU A 267 -0.18 20.80 -17.70
C GLU A 267 0.52 20.41 -19.00
N ASP A 268 1.13 21.38 -19.66
CA ASP A 268 1.79 21.21 -20.95
C ASP A 268 3.24 21.70 -20.94
N GLY A 269 4.00 21.30 -21.97
CA GLY A 269 5.36 21.78 -22.20
C GLY A 269 6.33 21.54 -21.03
N GLN A 270 7.05 22.60 -20.65
CA GLN A 270 8.07 22.55 -19.58
C GLN A 270 7.45 22.36 -18.19
N GLU A 271 6.30 22.96 -17.93
CA GLU A 271 5.64 22.87 -16.63
C GLU A 271 5.25 21.42 -16.31
N LYS A 272 4.68 20.70 -17.28
CA LYS A 272 4.42 19.27 -17.18
C LYS A 272 5.65 18.47 -16.75
N GLN A 273 6.81 18.74 -17.36
CA GLN A 273 8.06 18.04 -17.06
C GLN A 273 8.56 18.37 -15.65
N VAL A 274 8.52 19.64 -15.26
CA VAL A 274 8.93 20.09 -13.92
C VAL A 274 8.09 19.40 -12.84
N ILE A 275 6.78 19.33 -13.04
CA ILE A 275 5.85 18.73 -12.07
C ILE A 275 6.02 17.21 -12.07
N ASP A 276 6.10 16.54 -13.22
CA ASP A 276 6.38 15.09 -13.29
C ASP A 276 7.70 14.75 -12.58
N ASN A 277 8.77 15.51 -12.84
CA ASN A 277 10.07 15.32 -12.21
C ASN A 277 10.03 15.51 -10.69
N LEU A 278 9.29 16.51 -10.20
CA LEU A 278 9.12 16.72 -8.75
C LEU A 278 8.43 15.51 -8.09
N LEU A 279 7.36 14.99 -8.69
CA LEU A 279 6.67 13.84 -8.12
C LEU A 279 7.52 12.57 -8.18
N ARG A 280 8.24 12.36 -9.29
CA ARG A 280 9.20 11.25 -9.43
C ARG A 280 10.33 11.34 -8.41
N ASP A 281 10.85 12.53 -8.11
CA ASP A 281 11.88 12.74 -7.07
C ASP A 281 11.35 12.30 -5.70
N ILE A 282 10.15 12.75 -5.32
CA ILE A 282 9.52 12.36 -4.06
C ILE A 282 9.35 10.83 -4.00
N PHE A 283 8.77 10.21 -5.04
CA PHE A 283 8.60 8.75 -5.09
C PHE A 283 9.94 8.00 -5.04
N SER A 284 10.97 8.50 -5.73
CA SER A 284 12.30 7.89 -5.72
C SER A 284 12.92 7.93 -4.33
N LYS A 285 12.87 9.08 -3.64
CA LYS A 285 13.36 9.22 -2.26
C LYS A 285 12.62 8.28 -1.31
N VAL A 286 11.31 8.18 -1.46
CA VAL A 286 10.45 7.36 -0.59
C VAL A 286 10.64 5.86 -0.84
N PHE A 287 10.63 5.41 -2.10
CA PHE A 287 10.50 3.99 -2.43
C PHE A 287 11.78 3.29 -2.91
N SER A 288 12.80 4.03 -3.38
CA SER A 288 14.00 3.40 -3.99
C SER A 288 14.75 2.48 -3.03
N GLY A 289 14.82 2.85 -1.75
CA GLY A 289 15.41 2.00 -0.70
C GLY A 289 14.69 0.66 -0.58
N TYR A 290 13.36 0.66 -0.62
CA TYR A 290 12.53 -0.53 -0.50
C TYR A 290 12.67 -1.45 -1.71
N GLY A 291 12.69 -0.88 -2.92
CA GLY A 291 12.95 -1.62 -4.16
C GLY A 291 14.29 -2.37 -4.13
N LYS A 292 15.36 -1.68 -3.73
CA LYS A 292 16.69 -2.29 -3.54
C LYS A 292 16.66 -3.42 -2.51
N SER A 293 16.03 -3.20 -1.35
CA SER A 293 15.91 -4.25 -0.33
C SER A 293 15.09 -5.45 -0.78
N LYS A 294 14.01 -5.24 -1.55
CA LYS A 294 13.20 -6.34 -2.11
C LYS A 294 14.05 -7.20 -3.04
N ALA A 295 14.83 -6.58 -3.92
CA ALA A 295 15.73 -7.30 -4.83
C ALA A 295 16.78 -8.12 -4.05
N LEU A 296 17.39 -7.54 -3.02
CA LEU A 296 18.33 -8.25 -2.14
C LEU A 296 17.67 -9.40 -1.38
N TYR A 297 16.45 -9.20 -0.87
CA TYR A 297 15.68 -10.24 -0.18
C TYR A 297 15.33 -11.39 -1.12
N LYS A 298 14.86 -11.10 -2.34
CA LYS A 298 14.58 -12.11 -3.37
C LYS A 298 15.83 -12.91 -3.72
N LYS A 299 16.96 -12.23 -3.91
CA LYS A 299 18.25 -12.90 -4.16
C LYS A 299 18.65 -13.82 -3.01
N SER A 300 18.59 -13.33 -1.76
CA SER A 300 18.93 -14.13 -0.58
C SER A 300 18.02 -15.36 -0.41
N LEU A 301 16.71 -15.23 -0.69
CA LEU A 301 15.79 -16.36 -0.69
C LEU A 301 16.16 -17.39 -1.77
N LYS A 302 16.48 -16.93 -2.98
CA LYS A 302 16.93 -17.80 -4.08
C LYS A 302 18.21 -18.55 -3.70
N ASP A 303 19.22 -17.84 -3.19
CA ASP A 303 20.48 -18.45 -2.76
C ASP A 303 20.26 -19.51 -1.67
N LYS A 304 19.33 -19.26 -0.73
CA LYS A 304 18.95 -20.23 0.32
C LYS A 304 18.22 -21.45 -0.25
N LEU A 305 17.32 -21.22 -1.21
CA LEU A 305 16.59 -22.28 -1.89
C LEU A 305 17.57 -23.17 -2.67
N ASP A 306 18.48 -22.58 -3.42
CA ASP A 306 19.51 -23.29 -4.19
C ASP A 306 20.48 -24.07 -3.29
N ALA A 307 20.89 -23.48 -2.16
CA ALA A 307 21.70 -24.18 -1.17
C ALA A 307 20.95 -25.39 -0.56
N THR A 308 19.65 -25.22 -0.28
CA THR A 308 18.80 -26.29 0.25
C THR A 308 18.60 -27.40 -0.77
N ALA A 309 18.30 -27.04 -2.02
CA ALA A 309 18.17 -27.96 -3.14
C ALA A 309 19.47 -28.76 -3.35
N THR A 310 20.62 -28.10 -3.34
CA THR A 310 21.94 -28.76 -3.45
C THR A 310 22.19 -29.74 -2.31
N LYS A 311 21.81 -29.38 -1.07
CA LYS A 311 21.92 -30.26 0.09
C LYS A 311 21.01 -31.49 -0.04
N LEU A 312 19.76 -31.31 -0.47
CA LEU A 312 18.82 -32.40 -0.73
C LEU A 312 19.32 -33.31 -1.83
N HIS A 313 19.84 -32.76 -2.93
CA HIS A 313 20.41 -33.53 -4.04
C HIS A 313 21.58 -34.41 -3.58
N LYS A 314 22.50 -33.84 -2.78
CA LYS A 314 23.62 -34.60 -2.19
C LYS A 314 23.16 -35.71 -1.26
N ILE A 315 22.13 -35.48 -0.45
CA ILE A 315 21.56 -36.50 0.44
C ILE A 315 20.91 -37.61 -0.39
N GLY A 316 20.07 -37.25 -1.37
CA GLY A 316 19.40 -38.21 -2.26
C GLY A 316 20.40 -39.10 -3.00
N LEU A 317 21.47 -38.55 -3.56
CA LEU A 317 22.53 -39.34 -4.21
C LEU A 317 23.23 -40.31 -3.25
N LYS A 318 23.48 -39.91 -2.00
CA LYS A 318 24.07 -40.82 -0.99
C LYS A 318 23.12 -41.97 -0.65
N TYR A 319 21.82 -41.69 -0.53
CA TYR A 319 20.82 -42.74 -0.30
C TYR A 319 20.74 -43.69 -1.49
N LEU A 320 20.71 -43.18 -2.73
CA LEU A 320 20.72 -44.02 -3.93
C LEU A 320 21.96 -44.90 -4.01
N ASP A 321 23.16 -44.37 -3.72
CA ASP A 321 24.38 -45.18 -3.67
C ASP A 321 24.32 -46.25 -2.57
N LEU A 322 23.87 -45.90 -1.37
CA LEU A 322 23.67 -46.86 -0.28
C LEU A 322 22.68 -47.96 -0.69
N MET A 323 21.59 -47.59 -1.35
CA MET A 323 20.59 -48.52 -1.82
C MET A 323 21.16 -49.48 -2.88
N SER A 324 21.91 -48.95 -3.85
CA SER A 324 22.60 -49.75 -4.85
C SER A 324 23.73 -50.62 -4.28
N ARG A 325 24.33 -50.25 -3.14
CA ARG A 325 25.25 -51.14 -2.41
C ARG A 325 24.49 -52.27 -1.73
N TYR A 326 23.35 -51.97 -1.10
CA TYR A 326 22.50 -52.98 -0.46
C TYR A 326 21.96 -54.01 -1.47
N GLU A 327 21.53 -53.55 -2.66
CA GLU A 327 21.11 -54.43 -3.78
C GLU A 327 22.22 -55.40 -4.22
N ARG A 328 23.50 -55.02 -4.08
CA ARG A 328 24.67 -55.82 -4.47
C ARG A 328 25.14 -56.84 -3.43
N ILE A 329 24.64 -56.77 -2.19
CA ILE A 329 24.96 -57.76 -1.17
C ILE A 329 24.11 -59.01 -1.45
N GLU A 330 24.75 -60.05 -2.00
CA GLU A 330 24.11 -61.37 -2.15
C GLU A 330 23.58 -61.86 -0.79
N PRO A 331 22.35 -62.39 -0.73
CA PRO A 331 21.83 -62.93 0.51
C PRO A 331 22.62 -64.19 0.88
N SER A 332 23.52 -64.07 1.86
CA SER A 332 24.23 -65.21 2.47
C SER A 332 23.34 -66.03 3.43
N GLY A 333 22.02 -65.95 3.27
CA GLY A 333 21.02 -66.61 4.13
C GLY A 333 20.09 -67.50 3.31
N PRO A 334 19.41 -68.47 3.96
CA PRO A 334 18.56 -69.45 3.28
C PRO A 334 17.50 -68.76 2.41
N ALA A 335 17.36 -69.22 1.16
CA ALA A 335 16.58 -68.61 0.08
C ALA A 335 15.10 -68.31 0.43
N SER A 336 14.55 -68.96 1.45
CA SER A 336 13.16 -68.76 1.90
C SER A 336 12.90 -67.44 2.64
N TRP A 337 13.93 -66.74 3.14
CA TRP A 337 13.76 -65.46 3.86
C TRP A 337 14.08 -64.23 2.99
N ALA A 338 14.69 -64.43 1.83
CA ALA A 338 15.20 -63.34 1.00
C ALA A 338 14.16 -62.73 0.04
N HIS A 339 13.08 -63.45 -0.26
CA HIS A 339 12.12 -63.04 -1.30
C HIS A 339 10.96 -62.16 -0.80
N GLU A 340 10.53 -62.26 0.45
CA GLU A 340 9.32 -61.56 0.93
C GLU A 340 9.54 -60.12 1.40
N VAL A 341 10.79 -59.70 1.65
CA VAL A 341 11.07 -58.38 2.27
C VAL A 341 11.77 -57.40 1.32
N LYS A 342 12.31 -57.86 0.18
CA LYS A 342 13.31 -57.09 -0.59
C LYS A 342 12.83 -56.31 -1.83
N SER A 343 11.70 -56.62 -2.49
CA SER A 343 11.43 -55.99 -3.80
C SER A 343 10.59 -54.71 -3.75
N ASP A 344 9.47 -54.70 -3.04
CA ASP A 344 8.44 -53.67 -3.31
C ASP A 344 8.70 -52.39 -2.52
N SER A 345 8.92 -52.47 -1.20
CA SER A 345 9.14 -51.27 -0.37
C SER A 345 10.42 -50.51 -0.75
N PHE A 346 11.43 -51.23 -1.21
CA PHE A 346 12.72 -50.64 -1.58
C PHE A 346 12.67 -49.97 -2.95
N SER A 347 11.97 -50.59 -3.92
CA SER A 347 11.71 -49.98 -5.22
C SER A 347 10.85 -48.73 -5.09
N GLU A 348 9.85 -48.75 -4.20
CA GLU A 348 9.04 -47.58 -3.87
C GLU A 348 9.86 -46.45 -3.25
N LEU A 349 10.72 -46.75 -2.27
CA LEU A 349 11.59 -45.73 -1.66
C LEU A 349 12.54 -45.09 -2.69
N LYS A 350 13.12 -45.90 -3.58
CA LYS A 350 14.00 -45.45 -4.67
C LYS A 350 13.24 -44.55 -5.64
N ARG A 351 12.01 -44.92 -6.01
CA ARG A 351 11.11 -44.12 -6.85
C ARG A 351 10.77 -42.79 -6.18
N SER A 352 10.33 -42.81 -4.93
CA SER A 352 9.99 -41.58 -4.18
C SER A 352 11.19 -40.64 -4.03
N MET A 353 12.40 -41.16 -3.81
CA MET A 353 13.60 -40.32 -3.81
C MET A 353 13.88 -39.70 -5.17
N LEU A 354 13.70 -40.44 -6.27
CA LEU A 354 13.86 -39.90 -7.62
C LEU A 354 12.84 -38.78 -7.89
N GLU A 355 11.59 -38.97 -7.51
CA GLU A 355 10.51 -37.98 -7.67
C GLU A 355 10.80 -36.69 -6.88
N ILE A 356 11.32 -36.80 -5.65
CA ILE A 356 11.76 -35.65 -4.86
C ILE A 356 12.89 -34.90 -5.59
N LEU A 357 13.88 -35.60 -6.12
CA LEU A 357 15.00 -34.98 -6.83
C LEU A 357 14.54 -34.27 -8.12
N ILE A 358 13.63 -34.88 -8.89
CA ILE A 358 13.03 -34.28 -10.08
C ILE A 358 12.23 -33.03 -9.71
N SER A 359 11.41 -33.11 -8.65
CA SER A 359 10.59 -31.99 -8.19
C SER A 359 11.43 -30.82 -7.70
N VAL A 360 12.51 -31.09 -6.96
CA VAL A 360 13.47 -30.06 -6.53
C VAL A 360 14.13 -29.39 -7.74
N LYS A 361 14.56 -30.16 -8.74
CA LYS A 361 15.16 -29.61 -9.96
C LYS A 361 14.18 -28.75 -10.76
N LYS A 362 12.94 -29.22 -10.92
CA LYS A 362 11.87 -28.47 -11.59
C LYS A 362 11.57 -27.14 -10.87
N LEU A 363 11.51 -27.14 -9.54
CA LEU A 363 11.33 -25.92 -8.75
C LEU A 363 12.48 -24.91 -8.92
N GLN A 364 13.71 -25.37 -9.16
CA GLN A 364 14.84 -24.48 -9.47
C GLN A 364 14.73 -23.88 -10.88
N GLU A 365 14.25 -24.67 -11.86
CA GLU A 365 14.09 -24.24 -13.25
C GLU A 365 12.90 -23.26 -13.43
N GLU A 366 11.80 -23.46 -12.70
CA GLU A 366 10.59 -22.59 -12.79
C GLU A 366 10.73 -21.24 -12.04
N GLN A 367 11.78 -21.06 -11.22
CA GLN A 367 12.06 -19.81 -10.49
C GLN A 367 13.29 -19.03 -11.02
N LEU A 368 13.82 -19.45 -12.16
CA LEU A 368 14.71 -18.69 -13.05
C LEU A 368 13.89 -17.93 -14.09
#